data_AF-A0A0G4HUE9-F1
#
_entry.id   AF-A0A0G4HUE9-F1
#
_cell.length_a   1.000
_cell.length_b   1.000
_cell.length_c   1.000
_cell.angle_alpha   90.00
_cell.angle_beta   90.00
_cell.angle_gamma   90.00
#
_symmetry.space_group_name_H-M   'P 1'
#
loop_
_entity.id
_entity.type
_entity.pdbx_description
1 polymer ?
#
loop_
_entity_poly.entity_id
_entity_poly.type
_entity_poly.pdbx_seq_one_letter_code
_entity_poly.pdbx_strand_id
1 'polypeptide(L)'
;MDSLKAKWRAREQEGVLRYSSNQPTLRPSKDGRFVVHLLQERLSKRQLGVQIKSTSQPYDESKFHFRKVKLNEVVALVTSHETEEDTPMRFDFDPFPGVDESSLLGDHLPSFSKDAPGQKGKEGNPTSASPLLLAILMNVNPVLDFHSVLCPHIDKPLPQLYTRETTLLVLRTYLSLARETGGKGRNLRLMFNSIGAHASVNSLHWHILDLPDTYPQRLMANTKSSSDTQADLRAYPIENAPCQGGYPLLKGCVFETVPSWPVDTFVLSLEEKPGTDGSGWEKDAKTLESGMSAMVQVLQENDIPFNIYVSAEPKLRAFVWPRIFDFEAPSDGKCLVAVCELAGHFILYDEAFFRQETLTAEEREGIAQQENGRETGPGPSGLETAAVLFRHPAGVINDLIWKKLFKSA
;
A
#
# COMPACT_ATOMS: atom_id res chain seq x y z
N MET A 1 -1.26 -18.47 -0.49
CA MET A 1 -0.20 -17.48 -0.87
C MET A 1 0.77 -17.96 -1.97
N ASP A 2 1.42 -19.12 -1.86
CA ASP A 2 2.42 -19.56 -2.86
C ASP A 2 1.86 -19.64 -4.29
N SER A 3 0.61 -20.11 -4.43
CA SER A 3 -0.10 -20.13 -5.72
C SER A 3 -0.29 -18.72 -6.31
N LEU A 4 -0.56 -17.70 -5.50
CA LEU A 4 -0.65 -16.31 -5.97
C LEU A 4 0.70 -15.84 -6.50
N LYS A 5 1.79 -16.07 -5.74
CA LYS A 5 3.14 -15.67 -6.17
C LYS A 5 3.57 -16.40 -7.44
N ALA A 6 3.24 -17.69 -7.56
CA ALA A 6 3.51 -18.46 -8.76
C ALA A 6 2.76 -17.90 -9.98
N LYS A 7 1.47 -17.58 -9.84
CA LYS A 7 0.66 -16.95 -10.90
C LYS A 7 1.15 -15.55 -11.28
N TRP A 8 1.61 -14.77 -10.30
CA TRP A 8 2.22 -13.47 -10.54
C TRP A 8 3.54 -13.61 -11.33
N ARG A 9 4.42 -14.54 -10.93
CA ARG A 9 5.70 -14.79 -11.63
C ARG A 9 5.50 -15.33 -13.05
N ALA A 10 4.48 -16.15 -13.29
CA ALA A 10 4.14 -16.60 -14.64
C ALA A 10 3.84 -15.41 -15.56
N ARG A 11 3.03 -14.45 -15.08
CA ARG A 11 2.71 -13.21 -15.83
C ARG A 11 3.94 -12.33 -16.07
N GLU A 12 4.86 -12.29 -15.11
CA GLU A 12 6.14 -11.61 -15.30
C GLU A 12 6.95 -12.24 -16.44
N GLN A 13 7.03 -13.58 -16.47
CA GLN A 13 7.72 -14.33 -17.53
C GLN A 13 7.07 -14.17 -18.91
N GLU A 14 5.76 -13.93 -18.94
CA GLU A 14 4.98 -13.60 -20.15
C GLU A 14 5.18 -12.15 -20.63
N GLY A 15 5.94 -11.32 -19.89
CA GLY A 15 6.26 -9.94 -20.31
C GLY A 15 5.14 -8.93 -20.02
N VAL A 16 4.27 -9.19 -19.05
CA VAL A 16 3.18 -8.28 -18.66
C VAL A 16 3.70 -6.97 -18.03
N LEU A 17 4.90 -6.99 -17.43
CA LEU A 17 5.50 -5.81 -16.81
C LEU A 17 5.97 -4.79 -17.86
N ARG A 18 5.83 -3.50 -17.54
CA ARG A 18 6.28 -2.41 -18.42
C ARG A 18 7.79 -2.15 -18.38
N TYR A 19 8.48 -2.66 -17.36
CA TYR A 19 9.93 -2.57 -17.19
C TYR A 19 10.45 -3.77 -16.41
N SER A 20 11.74 -4.09 -16.60
CA SER A 20 12.38 -5.23 -15.92
C SER A 20 12.65 -4.93 -14.44
N SER A 21 12.32 -5.87 -13.55
CA SER A 21 12.52 -5.80 -12.09
C SER A 21 14.00 -6.01 -11.66
N ASN A 22 14.93 -6.24 -12.59
CA ASN A 22 16.20 -6.91 -12.34
C ASN A 22 17.44 -6.01 -12.20
N GLN A 23 17.43 -4.97 -11.35
CA GLN A 23 18.69 -4.29 -10.94
C GLN A 23 18.75 -3.98 -9.43
N PRO A 24 19.95 -3.96 -8.81
CA PRO A 24 20.12 -3.65 -7.39
C PRO A 24 20.07 -2.13 -7.18
N THR A 25 18.87 -1.59 -7.29
CA THR A 25 18.56 -0.17 -7.11
C THR A 25 18.12 0.16 -5.70
N LEU A 26 18.26 -0.79 -4.76
CA LEU A 26 17.77 -0.64 -3.40
C LEU A 26 18.90 -0.66 -2.37
N ARG A 27 18.94 0.38 -1.53
CA ARG A 27 19.96 0.60 -0.51
C ARG A 27 19.32 1.18 0.76
N PRO A 28 19.92 0.98 1.95
CA PRO A 28 19.53 1.77 3.11
C PRO A 28 19.90 3.24 2.87
N SER A 29 19.15 4.16 3.47
CA SER A 29 19.56 5.55 3.56
C SER A 29 20.84 5.66 4.40
N LYS A 30 21.57 6.75 4.22
CA LYS A 30 22.85 7.01 4.92
C LYS A 30 22.74 7.04 6.45
N ASP A 31 21.55 7.31 6.99
CA ASP A 31 21.23 7.29 8.41
C ASP A 31 20.62 5.96 8.88
N GLY A 32 20.41 5.00 7.97
CA GLY A 32 19.88 3.68 8.26
C GLY A 32 18.39 3.63 8.62
N ARG A 33 17.64 4.73 8.44
CA ARG A 33 16.21 4.81 8.81
C ARG A 33 15.24 4.55 7.66
N PHE A 34 15.61 4.86 6.41
CA PHE A 34 14.74 4.68 5.22
C PHE A 34 15.28 3.74 4.14
N VAL A 35 14.40 2.94 3.54
CA VAL A 35 14.75 2.11 2.38
C VAL A 35 14.69 3.02 1.17
N VAL A 36 15.75 3.09 0.37
CA VAL A 36 15.82 3.93 -0.81
C VAL A 36 15.89 3.07 -2.05
N HIS A 37 14.98 3.29 -2.99
CA HIS A 37 14.82 2.54 -4.23
C HIS A 37 14.92 3.47 -5.44
N LEU A 38 15.91 3.28 -6.32
CA LEU A 38 15.98 3.95 -7.61
C LEU A 38 15.06 3.25 -8.65
N LEU A 39 13.98 3.90 -9.09
CA LEU A 39 13.06 3.41 -10.13
C LEU A 39 12.80 4.46 -11.20
N GLN A 40 13.83 4.82 -11.96
CA GLN A 40 13.82 5.94 -12.91
C GLN A 40 12.66 5.88 -13.93
N GLU A 41 12.38 4.70 -14.47
CA GLU A 41 11.34 4.52 -15.48
C GLU A 41 9.91 4.74 -14.96
N ARG A 42 9.71 4.62 -13.63
CA ARG A 42 8.41 4.74 -12.97
C ARG A 42 7.86 6.16 -13.02
N LEU A 43 8.72 7.19 -13.00
CA LEU A 43 8.28 8.60 -13.03
C LEU A 43 7.54 8.92 -14.33
N SER A 44 8.07 8.47 -15.47
CA SER A 44 7.49 8.70 -16.81
C SER A 44 6.07 8.14 -16.98
N LYS A 45 5.65 7.24 -16.08
CA LYS A 45 4.36 6.53 -16.12
C LYS A 45 3.34 7.09 -15.14
N ARG A 46 3.71 8.06 -14.29
CA ARG A 46 2.75 8.77 -13.43
C ARG A 46 2.14 9.95 -14.19
N GLN A 47 0.82 10.05 -14.18
CA GLN A 47 0.13 11.22 -14.75
C GLN A 47 0.32 12.41 -13.81
N LEU A 48 1.24 13.32 -14.16
CA LEU A 48 1.45 14.57 -13.44
C LEU A 48 0.48 15.65 -13.96
N GLY A 49 0.03 16.55 -13.08
CA GLY A 49 -0.75 17.73 -13.48
C GLY A 49 -2.26 17.52 -13.72
N VAL A 50 -2.85 16.46 -13.19
CA VAL A 50 -4.32 16.30 -13.22
C VAL A 50 -4.96 17.30 -12.24
N GLN A 51 -5.85 18.15 -12.72
CA GLN A 51 -6.64 19.02 -11.86
C GLN A 51 -7.61 18.18 -11.00
N ILE A 52 -7.25 18.02 -9.73
CA ILE A 52 -8.10 17.43 -8.70
C ILE A 52 -8.94 18.55 -8.10
N LYS A 53 -10.25 18.32 -7.92
CA LYS A 53 -11.14 19.32 -7.30
C LYS A 53 -11.60 18.94 -5.91
N SER A 54 -11.62 17.64 -5.61
CA SER A 54 -12.05 17.08 -4.34
C SER A 54 -11.52 15.65 -4.22
N THR A 55 -11.31 15.20 -3.00
CA THR A 55 -11.04 13.81 -2.62
C THR A 55 -12.16 12.86 -3.05
N SER A 56 -13.39 13.36 -3.18
CA SER A 56 -14.62 12.58 -3.47
C SER A 56 -15.15 12.81 -4.89
N GLN A 57 -14.26 13.09 -5.84
CA GLN A 57 -14.65 13.28 -7.23
C GLN A 57 -15.33 12.04 -7.85
N PRO A 58 -16.36 12.23 -8.69
CA PRO A 58 -17.09 11.11 -9.30
C PRO A 58 -16.20 10.29 -10.23
N TYR A 59 -16.55 9.03 -10.38
CA TYR A 59 -15.91 8.13 -11.35
C TYR A 59 -16.06 8.69 -12.78
N ASP A 60 -15.04 8.46 -13.61
CA ASP A 60 -14.97 8.98 -14.98
C ASP A 60 -14.61 7.84 -15.95
N GLU A 61 -15.63 7.28 -16.62
CA GLU A 61 -15.50 6.17 -17.57
C GLU A 61 -14.63 6.54 -18.80
N SER A 62 -14.47 7.85 -19.09
CA SER A 62 -13.61 8.30 -20.20
C SER A 62 -12.12 8.16 -19.88
N LYS A 63 -11.75 8.17 -18.60
CA LYS A 63 -10.37 8.00 -18.14
C LYS A 63 -10.00 6.52 -18.00
N PHE A 64 -8.73 6.26 -17.70
CA PHE A 64 -8.29 4.92 -17.36
C PHE A 64 -8.97 4.43 -16.08
N HIS A 65 -9.37 3.17 -16.06
CA HIS A 65 -9.96 2.49 -14.91
C HIS A 65 -9.70 0.97 -15.01
N PHE A 66 -9.72 0.27 -13.87
CA PHE A 66 -9.29 -1.13 -13.82
C PHE A 66 -10.22 -2.10 -14.56
N ARG A 67 -11.45 -1.70 -14.91
CA ARG A 67 -12.30 -2.46 -15.85
C ARG A 67 -11.75 -2.56 -17.29
N LYS A 68 -10.69 -1.82 -17.62
CA LYS A 68 -9.97 -1.86 -18.91
C LYS A 68 -8.63 -2.61 -18.84
N VAL A 69 -8.34 -3.36 -17.78
CA VAL A 69 -7.10 -4.16 -17.74
C VAL A 69 -7.25 -5.42 -18.59
N LYS A 70 -6.11 -5.91 -19.09
CA LYS A 70 -6.05 -7.16 -19.85
C LYS A 70 -6.22 -8.36 -18.92
N LEU A 71 -6.71 -9.48 -19.45
CA LEU A 71 -6.88 -10.71 -18.65
C LEU A 71 -5.57 -11.25 -18.09
N ASN A 72 -4.47 -11.13 -18.84
CA ASN A 72 -3.15 -11.54 -18.36
C ASN A 72 -2.63 -10.67 -17.19
N GLU A 73 -3.25 -9.52 -16.89
CA GLU A 73 -2.96 -8.76 -15.67
C GLU A 73 -3.69 -9.33 -14.44
N VAL A 74 -4.75 -10.13 -14.60
CA VAL A 74 -5.57 -10.66 -13.49
C VAL A 74 -4.86 -11.84 -12.82
N VAL A 75 -4.37 -11.70 -11.59
CA VAL A 75 -3.68 -12.78 -10.86
C VAL A 75 -4.67 -13.76 -10.22
N ALA A 76 -5.76 -13.25 -9.66
CA ALA A 76 -6.84 -14.04 -9.08
C ALA A 76 -8.13 -13.22 -8.95
N LEU A 77 -9.28 -13.89 -8.94
CA LEU A 77 -10.54 -13.32 -8.42
C LEU A 77 -10.82 -13.87 -7.03
N VAL A 78 -11.35 -13.03 -6.16
CA VAL A 78 -11.71 -13.38 -4.78
C VAL A 78 -13.21 -13.19 -4.66
N THR A 79 -13.90 -14.23 -4.20
CA THR A 79 -15.34 -14.17 -3.94
C THR A 79 -15.63 -14.45 -2.47
N SER A 80 -16.60 -13.71 -1.92
CA SER A 80 -17.14 -13.97 -0.59
C SER A 80 -18.66 -13.81 -0.57
N HIS A 81 -19.34 -14.66 0.19
CA HIS A 81 -20.78 -14.54 0.41
C HIS A 81 -21.05 -13.67 1.65
N GLU A 82 -21.99 -12.72 1.55
CA GLU A 82 -22.32 -11.78 2.63
C GLU A 82 -23.00 -12.44 3.84
N THR A 83 -23.62 -13.61 3.66
CA THR A 83 -24.68 -14.10 4.55
C THR A 83 -24.23 -14.98 5.71
N GLU A 84 -22.95 -15.34 5.80
CA GLU A 84 -22.45 -16.23 6.84
C GLU A 84 -21.14 -15.67 7.43
N GLU A 85 -21.21 -15.18 8.68
CA GLU A 85 -20.02 -14.95 9.50
C GLU A 85 -19.16 -16.23 9.45
N ASP A 86 -17.86 -16.08 9.21
CA ASP A 86 -16.88 -17.16 9.02
C ASP A 86 -16.85 -17.88 7.66
N THR A 87 -17.52 -17.38 6.61
CA THR A 87 -17.31 -17.92 5.25
C THR A 87 -15.88 -17.64 4.77
N PRO A 88 -15.08 -18.67 4.43
CA PRO A 88 -13.72 -18.45 3.95
C PRO A 88 -13.73 -17.73 2.59
N MET A 89 -12.77 -16.81 2.41
CA MET A 89 -12.51 -16.18 1.11
C MET A 89 -12.15 -17.26 0.09
N ARG A 90 -12.82 -17.27 -1.06
CA ARG A 90 -12.51 -18.20 -2.16
C ARG A 90 -11.68 -17.49 -3.20
N PHE A 91 -10.48 -18.02 -3.44
CA PHE A 91 -9.55 -17.53 -4.47
C PHE A 91 -9.68 -18.39 -5.71
N ASP A 92 -10.07 -17.77 -6.82
CA ASP A 92 -10.08 -18.35 -8.15
C ASP A 92 -8.85 -17.89 -8.93
N PHE A 93 -7.95 -18.82 -9.22
CA PHE A 93 -6.68 -18.61 -9.93
C PHE A 93 -6.78 -18.89 -11.44
N ASP A 94 -7.94 -19.36 -11.89
CA ASP A 94 -8.31 -19.52 -13.29
C ASP A 94 -9.74 -18.99 -13.48
N PRO A 95 -9.93 -17.66 -13.34
CA PRO A 95 -11.26 -17.07 -13.30
C PRO A 95 -12.03 -17.15 -14.62
N PHE A 96 -11.38 -17.55 -15.71
CA PHE A 96 -11.97 -17.61 -17.04
C PHE A 96 -11.63 -18.95 -17.73
N PRO A 97 -12.08 -20.08 -17.17
CA PRO A 97 -11.68 -21.40 -17.63
C PRO A 97 -12.16 -21.64 -19.07
N GLY A 98 -11.24 -22.07 -19.94
CA GLY A 98 -11.53 -22.35 -21.36
C GLY A 98 -11.58 -21.12 -22.25
N VAL A 99 -11.32 -19.93 -21.72
CA VAL A 99 -11.02 -18.75 -22.53
C VAL A 99 -9.55 -18.84 -22.92
N ASP A 100 -9.27 -19.07 -24.21
CA ASP A 100 -7.89 -19.00 -24.71
C ASP A 100 -7.42 -17.54 -24.64
N GLU A 101 -6.57 -17.25 -23.64
CA GLU A 101 -6.00 -15.94 -23.36
C GLU A 101 -5.30 -15.32 -24.59
N SER A 102 -4.85 -16.15 -25.54
CA SER A 102 -4.21 -15.72 -26.80
C SER A 102 -5.21 -15.40 -27.92
N SER A 103 -6.47 -15.82 -27.80
CA SER A 103 -7.53 -15.68 -28.81
C SER A 103 -8.47 -14.48 -28.60
N LEU A 104 -8.30 -13.76 -27.50
CA LEU A 104 -9.14 -12.63 -27.14
C LEU A 104 -8.76 -11.37 -27.93
N LEU A 105 -9.31 -11.26 -29.13
CA LEU A 105 -9.26 -10.05 -29.97
C LEU A 105 -10.09 -8.87 -29.41
N GLY A 106 -10.22 -8.77 -28.08
CA GLY A 106 -11.03 -7.80 -27.35
C GLY A 106 -10.55 -7.52 -25.92
N ASP A 107 -9.22 -7.51 -25.71
CA ASP A 107 -8.35 -6.83 -24.72
C ASP A 107 -8.76 -6.53 -23.25
N HIS A 108 -9.98 -6.69 -22.79
CA HIS A 108 -10.41 -6.25 -21.45
C HIS A 108 -11.18 -7.33 -20.70
N LEU A 109 -11.24 -7.25 -19.36
CA LEU A 109 -12.09 -8.14 -18.56
C LEU A 109 -13.49 -8.24 -19.21
N PRO A 110 -14.05 -9.45 -19.36
CA PRO A 110 -15.42 -9.61 -19.81
C PRO A 110 -16.30 -8.64 -19.02
N SER A 111 -17.16 -7.90 -19.72
CA SER A 111 -18.22 -7.19 -19.01
C SER A 111 -18.88 -8.22 -18.11
N PHE A 112 -18.86 -7.99 -16.80
CA PHE A 112 -19.69 -8.71 -15.84
C PHE A 112 -21.15 -8.32 -16.12
N SER A 113 -21.63 -8.70 -17.31
CA SER A 113 -23.02 -8.78 -17.65
C SER A 113 -23.67 -9.65 -16.58
N LYS A 114 -24.91 -9.31 -16.21
CA LYS A 114 -25.72 -10.10 -15.26
C LYS A 114 -25.85 -11.58 -15.66
N ASP A 115 -25.45 -11.93 -16.89
CA ASP A 115 -25.49 -13.26 -17.45
C ASP A 115 -24.09 -13.88 -17.58
N ALA A 116 -23.34 -13.97 -16.48
CA ALA A 116 -22.07 -14.71 -16.47
C ALA A 116 -22.30 -16.17 -16.91
N PRO A 117 -21.43 -16.75 -17.76
CA PRO A 117 -21.59 -18.12 -18.23
C PRO A 117 -21.26 -19.09 -17.08
N GLY A 118 -22.30 -19.54 -16.39
CA GLY A 118 -22.20 -20.44 -15.24
C GLY A 118 -23.52 -20.61 -14.48
N GLN A 119 -24.45 -19.66 -14.58
CA GLN A 119 -25.79 -19.83 -14.01
C GLN A 119 -26.76 -20.55 -14.97
N LYS A 120 -26.51 -21.83 -15.23
CA LYS A 120 -27.61 -22.79 -15.46
C LYS A 120 -27.89 -23.54 -14.16
N GLY A 121 -28.16 -22.77 -13.10
CA GLY A 121 -28.70 -23.27 -11.84
C GLY A 121 -30.21 -23.02 -11.85
N LYS A 122 -30.98 -24.06 -11.53
CA LYS A 122 -32.46 -24.05 -11.49
C LYS A 122 -33.01 -22.81 -10.77
N GLU A 123 -34.08 -22.25 -11.32
CA GLU A 123 -34.92 -21.23 -10.68
C GLU A 123 -35.22 -21.60 -9.22
N GLY A 124 -34.60 -20.86 -8.30
CA GLY A 124 -34.76 -21.04 -6.87
C GLY A 124 -34.43 -19.74 -6.15
N ASN A 125 -35.46 -19.17 -5.51
CA ASN A 125 -35.51 -18.06 -4.54
C ASN A 125 -34.56 -16.84 -4.73
N PRO A 126 -35.08 -15.60 -4.93
CA PRO A 126 -34.29 -14.40 -5.19
C PRO A 126 -33.63 -13.76 -3.94
N THR A 127 -33.24 -14.55 -2.93
CA THR A 127 -32.68 -14.04 -1.66
C THR A 127 -31.17 -14.25 -1.48
N SER A 128 -30.45 -14.82 -2.45
CA SER A 128 -28.98 -14.90 -2.38
C SER A 128 -28.38 -13.54 -2.75
N ALA A 129 -27.86 -12.81 -1.77
CA ALA A 129 -27.02 -11.63 -2.01
C ALA A 129 -25.94 -11.96 -3.06
N SER A 130 -25.70 -11.04 -4.00
CA SER A 130 -24.64 -11.21 -5.01
C SER A 130 -23.29 -11.35 -4.30
N PRO A 131 -22.42 -12.28 -4.73
CA PRO A 131 -21.12 -12.44 -4.08
C PRO A 131 -20.32 -11.14 -4.19
N LEU A 132 -19.68 -10.74 -3.10
CA LEU A 132 -18.68 -9.68 -3.14
C LEU A 132 -17.52 -10.18 -3.99
N LEU A 133 -17.16 -9.42 -5.04
CA LEU A 133 -16.13 -9.77 -6.00
C LEU A 133 -14.95 -8.81 -5.84
N LEU A 134 -13.74 -9.33 -5.67
CA LEU A 134 -12.51 -8.55 -5.67
C LEU A 134 -11.55 -9.15 -6.70
N ALA A 135 -10.88 -8.30 -7.49
CA ALA A 135 -9.80 -8.74 -8.36
C ALA A 135 -8.43 -8.43 -7.74
N ILE A 136 -7.52 -9.39 -7.78
CA ILE A 136 -6.09 -9.17 -7.55
C ILE A 136 -5.44 -9.04 -8.93
N LEU A 137 -4.95 -7.85 -9.26
CA LEU A 137 -4.29 -7.58 -10.53
C LEU A 137 -2.79 -7.37 -10.31
N MET A 138 -1.95 -7.84 -11.22
CA MET A 138 -0.55 -7.50 -11.27
C MET A 138 -0.40 -5.99 -11.47
N ASN A 139 0.41 -5.33 -10.64
CA ASN A 139 0.78 -3.96 -10.95
C ASN A 139 1.84 -3.99 -12.06
N VAL A 140 1.44 -3.63 -13.29
CA VAL A 140 2.33 -3.58 -14.46
C VAL A 140 3.49 -2.58 -14.33
N ASN A 141 3.47 -1.75 -13.27
CA ASN A 141 4.60 -0.95 -12.81
C ASN A 141 4.88 -1.34 -11.34
N PRO A 142 5.57 -2.45 -11.06
CA PRO A 142 5.75 -2.94 -9.69
C PRO A 142 6.86 -2.16 -8.96
N VAL A 143 6.72 -2.01 -7.63
CA VAL A 143 7.79 -1.44 -6.78
C VAL A 143 8.74 -2.52 -6.34
N LEU A 144 8.21 -3.69 -5.97
CA LEU A 144 8.95 -4.92 -5.72
C LEU A 144 8.19 -6.07 -6.37
N ASP A 145 8.83 -7.23 -6.38
CA ASP A 145 8.18 -8.50 -6.67
C ASP A 145 6.84 -8.62 -5.93
N PHE A 146 5.85 -9.15 -6.63
CA PHE A 146 4.50 -9.32 -6.11
C PHE A 146 3.74 -8.02 -5.76
N HIS A 147 4.23 -6.83 -6.14
CA HIS A 147 3.38 -5.63 -6.09
C HIS A 147 2.16 -5.84 -6.98
N SER A 148 0.99 -5.91 -6.34
CA SER A 148 -0.32 -6.11 -6.98
C SER A 148 -1.31 -5.04 -6.54
N VAL A 149 -2.43 -4.91 -7.24
CA VAL A 149 -3.55 -4.03 -6.87
C VAL A 149 -4.80 -4.86 -6.60
N LEU A 150 -5.48 -4.54 -5.51
CA LEU A 150 -6.74 -5.12 -5.06
C LEU A 150 -7.88 -4.19 -5.49
N CYS A 151 -8.74 -4.66 -6.38
CA CYS A 151 -9.88 -3.89 -6.89
C CYS A 151 -11.18 -4.51 -6.37
N PRO A 152 -11.73 -4.01 -5.25
CA PRO A 152 -13.03 -4.45 -4.75
C PRO A 152 -14.13 -4.00 -5.71
N HIS A 153 -15.08 -4.90 -5.98
CA HIS A 153 -16.11 -4.78 -7.01
C HIS A 153 -15.55 -4.33 -8.35
N ILE A 154 -14.64 -5.12 -8.91
CA ILE A 154 -14.06 -4.86 -10.24
C ILE A 154 -15.13 -4.72 -11.34
N ASP A 155 -16.34 -5.24 -11.12
CA ASP A 155 -17.51 -5.14 -11.97
C ASP A 155 -18.24 -3.78 -11.91
N LYS A 156 -17.97 -2.96 -10.89
CA LYS A 156 -18.65 -1.68 -10.63
C LYS A 156 -17.77 -0.46 -10.95
N PRO A 157 -18.33 0.66 -11.43
CA PRO A 157 -17.60 1.91 -11.68
C PRO A 157 -17.37 2.69 -10.37
N LEU A 158 -16.57 2.14 -9.46
CA LEU A 158 -16.32 2.77 -8.16
C LEU A 158 -15.18 3.81 -8.25
N PRO A 159 -15.39 5.06 -7.78
CA PRO A 159 -14.31 6.04 -7.67
C PRO A 159 -13.30 5.63 -6.60
N GLN A 160 -12.12 6.24 -6.60
CA GLN A 160 -11.08 6.02 -5.58
C GLN A 160 -11.47 6.65 -4.24
N LEU A 161 -12.47 6.06 -3.59
CA LEU A 161 -13.12 6.53 -2.38
C LEU A 161 -13.15 5.41 -1.34
N TYR A 162 -12.84 5.75 -0.09
CA TYR A 162 -12.94 4.79 1.00
C TYR A 162 -14.41 4.59 1.37
N THR A 163 -14.83 3.33 1.48
CA THR A 163 -16.11 2.94 2.07
C THR A 163 -15.91 1.76 3.01
N ARG A 164 -16.79 1.63 4.01
CA ARG A 164 -16.73 0.53 5.00
C ARG A 164 -16.81 -0.84 4.33
N GLU A 165 -17.79 -1.02 3.45
CA GLU A 165 -18.05 -2.26 2.71
C GLU A 165 -16.83 -2.72 1.91
N THR A 166 -16.30 -1.85 1.05
CA THR A 166 -15.16 -2.20 0.18
C THR A 166 -13.87 -2.39 0.97
N THR A 167 -13.69 -1.62 2.04
CA THR A 167 -12.48 -1.72 2.88
C THR A 167 -12.50 -3.00 3.68
N LEU A 168 -13.65 -3.40 4.21
CA LEU A 168 -13.79 -4.66 4.93
C LEU A 168 -13.47 -5.84 4.01
N LEU A 169 -13.97 -5.85 2.77
CA LEU A 169 -13.64 -6.88 1.77
C LEU A 169 -12.12 -6.96 1.50
N VAL A 170 -11.47 -5.81 1.35
CA VAL A 170 -10.02 -5.71 1.15
C VAL A 170 -9.24 -6.20 2.37
N LEU A 171 -9.62 -5.78 3.59
CA LEU A 171 -8.98 -6.20 4.83
C LEU A 171 -9.13 -7.71 5.07
N ARG A 172 -10.32 -8.26 4.81
CA ARG A 172 -10.56 -9.71 4.89
C ARG A 172 -9.66 -10.48 3.94
N THR A 173 -9.58 -10.02 2.69
CA THR A 173 -8.69 -10.61 1.68
C THR A 173 -7.23 -10.53 2.13
N TYR A 174 -6.77 -9.36 2.56
CA TYR A 174 -5.41 -9.13 3.05
C TYR A 174 -5.04 -10.04 4.23
N LEU A 175 -5.89 -10.11 5.26
CA LEU A 175 -5.64 -10.93 6.45
C LEU A 175 -5.72 -12.43 6.14
N SER A 176 -6.62 -12.86 5.25
CA SER A 176 -6.67 -14.24 4.76
C SER A 176 -5.33 -14.62 4.09
N LEU A 177 -4.79 -13.76 3.23
CA LEU A 177 -3.50 -13.97 2.58
C LEU A 177 -2.31 -13.96 3.54
N ALA A 178 -2.30 -13.04 4.50
CA ALA A 178 -1.26 -12.95 5.50
C ALA A 178 -1.19 -14.24 6.36
N ARG A 179 -2.33 -14.88 6.64
CA ARG A 179 -2.44 -16.08 7.49
C ARG A 179 -2.05 -17.39 6.83
N GLU A 180 -2.42 -17.62 5.57
CA GLU A 180 -2.17 -18.88 4.85
C GLU A 180 -0.69 -19.30 4.76
N THR A 181 0.21 -18.44 5.20
CA THR A 181 1.65 -18.59 5.09
C THR A 181 2.30 -19.21 6.32
N GLY A 182 1.54 -19.59 7.36
CA GLY A 182 2.10 -20.21 8.59
C GLY A 182 3.16 -19.33 9.27
N GLY A 183 3.03 -18.00 9.16
CA GLY A 183 4.03 -17.04 9.63
C GLY A 183 5.07 -16.59 8.58
N LYS A 184 4.96 -16.97 7.29
CA LYS A 184 5.84 -16.46 6.20
C LYS A 184 5.27 -15.26 5.42
N GLY A 185 4.02 -14.91 5.66
CA GLY A 185 3.22 -13.84 5.05
C GLY A 185 3.17 -12.59 5.90
N ARG A 186 4.00 -12.57 6.96
CA ARG A 186 4.39 -11.42 7.78
C ARG A 186 4.90 -10.23 6.94
N ASN A 187 5.17 -10.48 5.66
CA ASN A 187 5.75 -9.55 4.71
C ASN A 187 4.73 -8.80 3.84
N LEU A 188 3.43 -9.04 4.00
CA LEU A 188 2.40 -8.36 3.21
C LEU A 188 2.03 -7.00 3.80
N ARG A 189 2.04 -5.98 2.96
CA ARG A 189 1.63 -4.60 3.27
C ARG A 189 0.44 -4.25 2.42
N LEU A 190 -0.60 -3.73 3.04
CA LEU A 190 -1.78 -3.21 2.35
C LEU A 190 -1.73 -1.68 2.38
N MET A 191 -2.03 -1.04 1.26
CA MET A 191 -1.76 0.38 1.06
C MET A 191 -2.87 1.07 0.27
N PHE A 192 -3.24 2.28 0.65
CA PHE A 192 -4.23 3.10 -0.03
C PHE A 192 -3.72 4.54 -0.19
N ASN A 193 -3.94 5.08 -1.38
CA ASN A 193 -3.77 6.49 -1.67
C ASN A 193 -5.15 7.03 -2.06
N SER A 194 -5.63 8.08 -1.38
CA SER A 194 -6.84 8.78 -1.83
C SER A 194 -6.52 9.77 -2.95
N ILE A 195 -7.56 10.23 -3.64
CA ILE A 195 -7.45 11.37 -4.56
C ILE A 195 -6.94 12.60 -3.78
N GLY A 196 -5.95 13.28 -4.33
CA GLY A 196 -5.26 14.41 -3.67
C GLY A 196 -4.08 13.99 -2.78
N ALA A 197 -3.86 12.68 -2.61
CA ALA A 197 -2.76 12.07 -1.86
C ALA A 197 -1.97 11.05 -2.72
N HIS A 198 -1.72 11.40 -3.98
CA HIS A 198 -1.02 10.59 -4.99
C HIS A 198 -1.69 9.28 -5.43
N ALA A 199 -3.02 9.16 -5.31
CA ALA A 199 -3.75 8.19 -6.14
C ALA A 199 -3.49 8.49 -7.63
N SER A 200 -3.03 7.49 -8.39
CA SER A 200 -2.69 7.68 -9.81
C SER A 200 -3.89 7.60 -10.75
N VAL A 201 -5.00 7.00 -10.30
CA VAL A 201 -6.21 6.78 -11.08
C VAL A 201 -7.45 6.92 -10.21
N ASN A 202 -8.56 7.41 -10.77
CA ASN A 202 -9.85 7.51 -10.07
C ASN A 202 -10.72 6.26 -10.30
N SER A 203 -10.19 5.10 -9.89
CA SER A 203 -10.86 3.80 -9.96
C SER A 203 -10.47 3.04 -8.70
N LEU A 204 -11.44 2.59 -7.91
CA LEU A 204 -11.18 2.04 -6.58
C LEU A 204 -10.16 0.90 -6.59
N HIS A 205 -9.04 1.13 -5.91
CA HIS A 205 -7.97 0.15 -5.75
C HIS A 205 -7.19 0.37 -4.46
N TRP A 206 -6.66 -0.74 -3.95
CA TRP A 206 -5.64 -0.77 -2.91
C TRP A 206 -4.39 -1.42 -3.49
N HIS A 207 -3.23 -1.11 -2.95
CA HIS A 207 -1.98 -1.77 -3.29
C HIS A 207 -1.69 -2.86 -2.25
N ILE A 208 -1.18 -4.00 -2.71
CA ILE A 208 -0.60 -5.03 -1.85
C ILE A 208 0.85 -5.28 -2.29
N LEU A 209 1.76 -5.29 -1.33
CA LEU A 209 3.20 -5.45 -1.56
C LEU A 209 3.75 -6.52 -0.62
N ASP A 210 4.59 -7.41 -1.15
CA ASP A 210 5.39 -8.34 -0.36
C ASP A 210 6.80 -7.77 -0.17
N LEU A 211 7.16 -7.42 1.06
CA LEU A 211 8.47 -6.86 1.39
C LEU A 211 9.22 -7.86 2.30
N PRO A 212 10.15 -8.68 1.76
CA PRO A 212 10.73 -9.81 2.50
C PRO A 212 11.47 -9.43 3.79
N ASP A 213 11.45 -10.28 4.83
CA ASP A 213 12.22 -10.08 6.07
C ASP A 213 13.75 -10.06 5.85
N THR A 214 14.22 -10.73 4.80
CA THR A 214 15.64 -10.68 4.40
C THR A 214 16.04 -9.33 3.82
N TYR A 215 15.08 -8.47 3.52
CA TYR A 215 15.31 -7.22 2.82
C TYR A 215 16.04 -6.20 3.71
N PRO A 216 15.62 -5.93 4.97
CA PRO A 216 16.44 -5.16 5.92
C PRO A 216 17.77 -5.85 6.28
N GLN A 217 17.74 -7.17 6.50
CA GLN A 217 18.91 -7.92 6.98
C GLN A 217 20.04 -8.01 5.95
N ARG A 218 19.72 -8.16 4.65
CA ARG A 218 20.70 -8.18 3.55
C ARG A 218 21.32 -6.80 3.31
N LEU A 219 20.59 -5.72 3.58
CA LEU A 219 21.12 -4.36 3.48
C LEU A 219 22.08 -4.03 4.64
N MET A 220 21.79 -4.55 5.84
CA MET A 220 22.59 -4.35 7.06
C MET A 220 23.85 -5.23 7.12
N ALA A 221 23.90 -6.37 6.41
CA ALA A 221 25.08 -7.24 6.35
C ALA A 221 26.32 -6.54 5.73
N ASN A 222 26.11 -5.44 5.00
CA ASN A 222 27.15 -4.61 4.40
C ASN A 222 27.56 -3.40 5.27
N THR A 223 26.91 -3.17 6.42
CA THR A 223 27.25 -2.10 7.37
C THR A 223 27.93 -2.68 8.61
N LYS A 224 29.16 -3.16 8.47
CA LYS A 224 29.96 -3.58 9.64
C LYS A 224 30.50 -2.34 10.36
N SER A 225 29.80 -1.89 11.39
CA SER A 225 30.39 -1.10 12.47
C SER A 225 30.12 -1.81 13.79
N SER A 226 31.21 -2.19 14.44
CA SER A 226 31.26 -2.89 15.72
C SER A 226 31.00 -1.94 16.89
N SER A 227 29.89 -2.10 17.62
CA SER A 227 29.88 -2.11 19.11
C SER A 227 28.51 -2.16 19.80
N ASP A 228 27.36 -1.97 19.15
CA ASP A 228 26.07 -1.88 19.88
C ASP A 228 25.09 -3.02 19.61
N THR A 229 25.07 -4.01 20.52
CA THR A 229 24.22 -5.22 20.48
C THR A 229 22.72 -5.00 20.77
N GLN A 230 22.22 -3.76 20.71
CA GLN A 230 20.80 -3.41 20.83
C GLN A 230 20.30 -2.39 19.78
N ALA A 231 21.16 -1.93 18.87
CA ALA A 231 20.79 -1.00 17.80
C ALA A 231 20.22 -1.71 16.55
N ASP A 232 20.41 -3.02 16.43
CA ASP A 232 20.16 -3.81 15.21
C ASP A 232 18.69 -4.14 14.88
N LEU A 233 17.73 -3.76 15.73
CA LEU A 233 16.29 -4.00 15.47
C LEU A 233 15.54 -2.76 14.96
N ARG A 234 16.22 -1.61 14.86
CA ARG A 234 15.62 -0.32 14.47
C ARG A 234 15.70 -0.03 12.96
N ALA A 235 16.22 -0.97 12.17
CA ALA A 235 16.32 -0.83 10.73
C ALA A 235 15.12 -1.51 10.05
N TYR A 236 14.13 -0.70 9.66
CA TYR A 236 13.07 -0.95 8.66
C TYR A 236 11.93 -1.91 9.04
N PRO A 237 10.62 -1.56 9.03
CA PRO A 237 9.88 -0.38 8.49
C PRO A 237 8.97 0.29 9.58
N ILE A 238 7.97 1.13 9.22
CA ILE A 238 7.12 1.93 10.16
C ILE A 238 6.52 1.12 11.31
N GLU A 239 6.28 -0.16 11.04
CA GLU A 239 5.66 -1.12 11.90
C GLU A 239 6.36 -1.22 13.27
N ASN A 240 7.66 -0.95 13.29
CA ASN A 240 8.51 -0.98 14.48
C ASN A 240 8.72 0.39 15.12
N ALA A 241 8.20 1.47 14.53
CA ALA A 241 8.31 2.80 15.09
C ALA A 241 7.58 2.88 16.45
N PRO A 242 8.16 3.57 17.45
CA PRO A 242 7.54 3.70 18.76
C PRO A 242 6.27 4.54 18.67
N CYS A 243 5.13 3.93 19.01
CA CYS A 243 3.87 4.64 19.14
C CYS A 243 3.82 5.43 20.47
N GLN A 244 3.15 6.57 20.44
CA GLN A 244 2.78 7.39 21.60
C GLN A 244 1.26 7.48 21.72
N GLY A 245 0.75 7.63 22.95
CA GLY A 245 -0.68 7.66 23.23
C GLY A 245 -1.22 6.27 23.59
N GLY A 246 -2.34 5.87 22.96
CA GLY A 246 -3.10 4.67 23.32
C GLY A 246 -4.49 4.97 23.85
N TYR A 247 -5.15 5.98 23.27
CA TYR A 247 -6.47 6.43 23.68
C TYR A 247 -7.52 5.45 23.15
N PRO A 248 -8.44 4.92 23.98
CA PRO A 248 -9.53 4.09 23.49
C PRO A 248 -10.37 4.88 22.49
N LEU A 249 -10.43 4.42 21.25
CA LEU A 249 -11.24 5.05 20.19
C LEU A 249 -12.62 4.40 20.15
N LEU A 250 -12.64 3.07 20.14
CA LEU A 250 -13.82 2.23 20.20
C LEU A 250 -13.43 0.87 20.80
N LYS A 251 -14.43 0.05 21.17
CA LYS A 251 -14.17 -1.24 21.81
C LYS A 251 -13.18 -2.09 20.99
N GLY A 252 -12.01 -2.39 21.55
CA GLY A 252 -10.97 -3.19 20.91
C GLY A 252 -10.03 -2.42 19.96
N CYS A 253 -10.20 -1.10 19.79
CA CYS A 253 -9.33 -0.27 18.94
C CYS A 253 -8.84 0.98 19.69
N VAL A 254 -7.53 1.18 19.67
CA VAL A 254 -6.87 2.36 20.25
C VAL A 254 -6.32 3.27 19.17
N PHE A 255 -6.33 4.55 19.50
CA PHE A 255 -5.72 5.62 18.73
C PHE A 255 -4.37 6.00 19.35
N GLU A 256 -3.35 5.95 18.51
CA GLU A 256 -1.95 6.24 18.81
C GLU A 256 -1.39 7.22 17.78
N THR A 257 -0.17 7.66 18.00
CA THR A 257 0.60 8.48 17.05
C THR A 257 2.01 7.95 16.92
N VAL A 258 2.61 8.10 15.74
CA VAL A 258 4.06 7.98 15.56
C VAL A 258 4.56 9.37 15.17
N PRO A 259 5.22 10.09 16.09
CA PRO A 259 5.76 11.40 15.76
C PRO A 259 7.00 11.27 14.89
N SER A 260 7.19 12.23 13.99
CA SER A 260 8.46 12.43 13.26
C SER A 260 8.92 11.23 12.41
N TRP A 261 8.00 10.48 11.77
CA TRP A 261 8.36 9.33 10.93
C TRP A 261 7.58 9.22 9.62
N PRO A 262 8.21 9.51 8.46
CA PRO A 262 9.10 10.67 8.34
C PRO A 262 8.41 11.98 8.78
N VAL A 263 7.07 11.96 8.91
CA VAL A 263 6.23 13.01 9.49
C VAL A 263 5.32 12.41 10.57
N ASP A 264 4.56 13.24 11.27
CA ASP A 264 3.61 12.73 12.25
C ASP A 264 2.56 11.83 11.58
N THR A 265 2.19 10.78 12.28
CA THR A 265 1.29 9.73 11.75
C THR A 265 0.28 9.34 12.80
N PHE A 266 -0.97 9.15 12.40
CA PHE A 266 -1.97 8.54 13.28
C PHE A 266 -1.96 7.03 13.11
N VAL A 267 -2.11 6.32 14.22
CA VAL A 267 -2.06 4.85 14.23
C VAL A 267 -3.30 4.32 14.92
N LEU A 268 -3.94 3.35 14.26
CA LEU A 268 -5.06 2.60 14.79
C LEU A 268 -4.55 1.18 15.04
N SER A 269 -4.55 0.77 16.31
CA SER A 269 -4.10 -0.54 16.74
C SER A 269 -5.24 -1.29 17.42
N LEU A 270 -5.18 -2.62 17.41
CA LEU A 270 -6.05 -3.44 18.25
C LEU A 270 -5.53 -3.50 19.69
N GLU A 271 -6.44 -3.48 20.68
CA GLU A 271 -6.11 -3.54 22.12
C GLU A 271 -5.51 -4.89 22.53
N GLU A 272 -6.12 -5.97 22.04
CA GLU A 272 -5.66 -7.34 22.27
C GLU A 272 -4.76 -7.80 21.12
N LYS A 273 -3.86 -8.75 21.40
CA LYS A 273 -3.18 -9.45 20.30
C LYS A 273 -4.24 -10.17 19.46
N PRO A 274 -4.13 -10.18 18.11
CA PRO A 274 -5.04 -10.93 17.25
C PRO A 274 -5.26 -12.35 17.77
N GLY A 275 -6.52 -12.81 17.75
CA GLY A 275 -6.89 -14.11 18.31
C GLY A 275 -6.05 -15.23 17.71
N THR A 276 -5.26 -15.92 18.54
CA THR A 276 -4.31 -16.96 18.10
C THR A 276 -5.01 -18.27 17.68
N ASP A 277 -6.29 -18.44 18.03
CA ASP A 277 -7.08 -19.65 17.77
C ASP A 277 -7.82 -19.64 16.43
N GLY A 278 -7.64 -18.59 15.63
CA GLY A 278 -8.15 -18.51 14.27
C GLY A 278 -9.61 -18.12 14.11
N SER A 279 -10.35 -17.88 15.20
CA SER A 279 -11.72 -17.35 15.20
C SER A 279 -11.78 -15.80 15.29
N GLY A 280 -10.68 -15.15 15.67
CA GLY A 280 -10.65 -13.72 15.98
C GLY A 280 -10.41 -12.77 14.80
N TRP A 281 -9.83 -13.21 13.68
CA TRP A 281 -9.33 -12.29 12.64
C TRP A 281 -10.43 -11.55 11.87
N GLU A 282 -11.61 -12.17 11.72
CA GLU A 282 -12.77 -11.53 11.09
C GLU A 282 -13.28 -10.39 11.99
N LYS A 283 -13.30 -10.63 13.30
CA LYS A 283 -13.53 -9.60 14.31
C LYS A 283 -12.41 -8.55 14.29
N ASP A 284 -11.15 -8.94 14.13
CA ASP A 284 -10.01 -8.01 14.05
C ASP A 284 -10.12 -7.12 12.81
N ALA A 285 -10.51 -7.68 11.66
CA ALA A 285 -10.78 -6.95 10.43
C ALA A 285 -11.90 -5.92 10.62
N LYS A 286 -13.04 -6.34 11.20
CA LYS A 286 -14.18 -5.47 11.54
C LYS A 286 -13.79 -4.37 12.53
N THR A 287 -12.97 -4.70 13.53
CA THR A 287 -12.54 -3.76 14.58
C THR A 287 -11.59 -2.71 14.01
N LEU A 288 -10.59 -3.14 13.25
CA LEU A 288 -9.65 -2.22 12.58
C LEU A 288 -10.38 -1.35 11.55
N GLU A 289 -11.25 -1.94 10.74
CA GLU A 289 -12.08 -1.20 9.78
C GLU A 289 -12.93 -0.15 10.49
N SER A 290 -13.55 -0.48 11.62
CA SER A 290 -14.34 0.47 12.39
C SER A 290 -13.52 1.66 12.88
N GLY A 291 -12.29 1.42 13.35
CA GLY A 291 -11.38 2.49 13.76
C GLY A 291 -10.97 3.36 12.57
N MET A 292 -10.64 2.71 11.44
CA MET A 292 -10.27 3.39 10.20
C MET A 292 -11.43 4.25 9.69
N SER A 293 -12.66 3.72 9.69
CA SER A 293 -13.85 4.44 9.25
C SER A 293 -14.13 5.66 10.11
N ALA A 294 -13.98 5.56 11.44
CA ALA A 294 -14.19 6.70 12.34
C ALA A 294 -13.25 7.86 11.97
N MET A 295 -11.98 7.56 11.70
CA MET A 295 -11.01 8.56 11.30
C MET A 295 -11.23 9.06 9.86
N VAL A 296 -11.38 8.16 8.89
CA VAL A 296 -11.52 8.49 7.47
C VAL A 296 -12.81 9.26 7.18
N GLN A 297 -13.88 9.01 7.94
CA GLN A 297 -15.10 9.83 7.84
C GLN A 297 -14.80 11.30 8.10
N VAL A 298 -14.02 11.62 9.15
CA VAL A 298 -13.61 12.99 9.44
C VAL A 298 -12.80 13.57 8.28
N LEU A 299 -11.89 12.80 7.69
CA LEU A 299 -11.06 13.26 6.58
C LEU A 299 -11.91 13.54 5.34
N GLN A 300 -12.78 12.62 4.93
CA GLN A 300 -13.62 12.78 3.74
C GLN A 300 -14.68 13.88 3.90
N GLU A 301 -15.32 14.01 5.07
CA GLU A 301 -16.30 15.09 5.33
C GLU A 301 -15.69 16.49 5.26
N ASN A 302 -14.37 16.59 5.46
CA ASN A 302 -13.63 17.86 5.41
C ASN A 302 -12.78 17.98 4.14
N ASP A 303 -12.98 17.09 3.17
CA ASP A 303 -12.23 17.04 1.90
C ASP A 303 -10.71 17.02 2.09
N ILE A 304 -10.24 16.30 3.12
CA ILE A 304 -8.82 16.16 3.46
C ILE A 304 -8.28 14.90 2.78
N PRO A 305 -7.33 15.00 1.84
CA PRO A 305 -6.69 13.82 1.28
C PRO A 305 -5.91 13.05 2.33
N PHE A 306 -5.75 11.75 2.12
CA PHE A 306 -5.06 10.85 3.03
C PHE A 306 -4.41 9.63 2.37
N ASN A 307 -3.45 9.05 3.07
CA ASN A 307 -2.85 7.75 2.77
C ASN A 307 -3.10 6.78 3.93
N ILE A 308 -3.22 5.49 3.63
CA ILE A 308 -3.37 4.43 4.63
C ILE A 308 -2.35 3.34 4.35
N TYR A 309 -1.59 2.93 5.35
CA TYR A 309 -0.72 1.76 5.33
C TYR A 309 -1.18 0.78 6.40
N VAL A 310 -1.36 -0.48 6.06
CA VAL A 310 -1.78 -1.53 6.99
C VAL A 310 -0.73 -2.64 7.00
N SER A 311 -0.32 -3.01 8.21
CA SER A 311 0.53 -4.17 8.46
C SER A 311 -0.09 -5.04 9.53
N ALA A 312 0.01 -6.36 9.37
CA ALA A 312 -0.39 -7.35 10.37
C ALA A 312 0.69 -7.60 11.44
N GLU A 313 1.92 -7.13 11.25
CA GLU A 313 3.07 -7.41 12.10
C GLU A 313 3.86 -6.13 12.45
N PRO A 314 4.47 -6.05 13.66
CA PRO A 314 4.43 -7.02 14.75
C PRO A 314 3.07 -7.09 15.47
N LYS A 315 2.17 -6.16 15.14
CA LYS A 315 0.75 -6.14 15.52
C LYS A 315 -0.06 -5.64 14.33
N LEU A 316 -1.33 -6.01 14.26
CA LEU A 316 -2.25 -5.47 13.27
C LEU A 316 -2.49 -3.98 13.53
N ARG A 317 -2.05 -3.14 12.60
CA ARG A 317 -2.08 -1.68 12.68
C ARG A 317 -2.46 -1.06 11.35
N ALA A 318 -3.20 0.03 11.40
CA ALA A 318 -3.38 0.96 10.29
C ALA A 318 -2.74 2.31 10.62
N PHE A 319 -1.83 2.75 9.76
CA PHE A 319 -1.19 4.06 9.81
C PHE A 319 -1.90 4.96 8.81
N VAL A 320 -2.33 6.14 9.27
CA VAL A 320 -3.11 7.08 8.48
C VAL A 320 -2.42 8.43 8.49
N TRP A 321 -2.14 8.95 7.30
CA TRP A 321 -1.57 10.27 7.10
C TRP A 321 -2.58 11.17 6.40
N PRO A 322 -3.17 12.13 7.11
CA PRO A 322 -3.82 13.27 6.48
C PRO A 322 -2.79 14.05 5.66
N ARG A 323 -3.19 14.57 4.51
CA ARG A 323 -2.37 15.30 3.57
C ARG A 323 -3.01 16.63 3.23
N ILE A 324 -2.21 17.58 2.80
CA ILE A 324 -2.67 18.77 2.09
C ILE A 324 -2.76 18.42 0.61
N PHE A 325 -3.76 18.95 -0.11
CA PHE A 325 -3.86 18.74 -1.55
C PHE A 325 -2.55 19.03 -2.27
N ASP A 326 -2.05 18.02 -2.98
CA ASP A 326 -0.87 18.15 -3.81
C ASP A 326 -1.29 18.30 -5.28
N PHE A 327 -1.35 19.55 -5.75
CA PHE A 327 -1.73 19.88 -7.13
C PHE A 327 -0.54 19.88 -8.10
N GLU A 328 0.69 19.87 -7.57
CA GLU A 328 1.91 20.02 -8.35
C GLU A 328 2.81 18.81 -8.11
N ALA A 329 3.36 18.24 -9.19
CA ALA A 329 4.48 17.33 -9.03
C ALA A 329 5.61 18.08 -8.28
N PRO A 330 6.35 17.41 -7.38
CA PRO A 330 7.46 18.02 -6.68
C PRO A 330 8.38 18.65 -7.72
N SER A 331 8.71 19.92 -7.51
CA SER A 331 9.36 20.77 -8.51
C SER A 331 10.72 20.26 -8.97
N ASP A 332 11.33 19.35 -8.22
CA ASP A 332 12.60 18.71 -8.58
C ASP A 332 12.45 17.33 -9.23
N GLY A 333 11.24 16.75 -9.24
CA GLY A 333 10.95 15.44 -9.81
C GLY A 333 11.70 14.27 -9.17
N LYS A 334 12.33 14.46 -8.01
CA LYS A 334 13.27 13.48 -7.44
C LYS A 334 12.59 12.36 -6.66
N CYS A 335 11.49 12.68 -5.99
CA CYS A 335 10.70 11.74 -5.18
C CYS A 335 9.25 12.23 -5.10
N LEU A 336 8.29 11.31 -5.18
CA LEU A 336 6.85 11.60 -5.08
C LEU A 336 6.28 10.88 -3.86
N VAL A 337 5.88 11.62 -2.83
CA VAL A 337 5.57 11.08 -1.51
C VAL A 337 4.14 10.52 -1.44
N ALA A 338 3.97 9.27 -1.87
CA ALA A 338 2.76 8.49 -1.64
C ALA A 338 2.89 7.67 -0.34
N VAL A 339 1.95 6.74 -0.13
CA VAL A 339 1.95 5.85 1.04
C VAL A 339 3.25 5.05 1.22
N CYS A 340 3.94 4.69 0.14
CA CYS A 340 5.16 3.88 0.22
C CYS A 340 6.31 4.68 0.86
N GLU A 341 6.47 5.92 0.43
CA GLU A 341 7.47 6.86 0.95
C GLU A 341 7.15 7.27 2.39
N LEU A 342 5.86 7.50 2.70
CA LEU A 342 5.38 7.72 4.07
C LEU A 342 5.66 6.52 4.97
N ALA A 343 5.59 5.30 4.43
CA ALA A 343 5.96 4.06 5.08
C ALA A 343 7.48 3.79 5.09
N GLY A 344 8.32 4.82 4.83
CA GLY A 344 9.77 4.73 4.94
C GLY A 344 10.47 3.99 3.80
N HIS A 345 9.76 3.67 2.72
CA HIS A 345 10.33 3.12 1.48
C HIS A 345 10.27 4.19 0.38
N PHE A 346 11.37 4.93 0.25
CA PHE A 346 11.53 6.04 -0.67
C PHE A 346 11.85 5.56 -2.07
N ILE A 347 10.96 5.89 -3.01
CA ILE A 347 11.22 5.68 -4.43
C ILE A 347 11.80 6.96 -5.02
N LEU A 348 13.04 6.88 -5.49
CA LEU A 348 13.77 7.96 -6.13
C LEU A 348 13.87 7.72 -7.64
N TYR A 349 13.94 8.83 -8.38
CA TYR A 349 14.01 8.81 -9.85
C TYR A 349 15.34 9.37 -10.38
N ASP A 350 16.05 10.12 -9.54
CA ASP A 350 17.34 10.73 -9.86
C ASP A 350 18.49 9.91 -9.28
N GLU A 351 19.43 9.49 -10.14
CA GLU A 351 20.55 8.64 -9.73
C GLU A 351 21.55 9.38 -8.83
N ALA A 352 21.79 10.67 -9.10
CA ALA A 352 22.70 11.47 -8.30
C ALA A 352 22.17 11.64 -6.86
N PHE A 353 20.88 11.92 -6.72
CA PHE A 353 20.20 12.00 -5.43
C PHE A 353 20.17 10.64 -4.72
N PHE A 354 19.91 9.55 -5.45
CA PHE A 354 20.00 8.21 -4.90
C PHE A 354 21.39 7.91 -4.31
N ARG A 355 22.46 8.22 -5.05
CA ARG A 355 23.83 8.05 -4.55
C ARG A 355 24.08 8.92 -3.31
N GLN A 356 23.68 10.19 -3.35
CA GLN A 356 23.81 11.11 -2.22
C GLN A 356 23.17 10.57 -0.93
N GLU A 357 22.01 9.93 -1.04
CA GLU A 357 21.26 9.42 0.11
C GLU A 357 21.66 8.01 0.55
N THR A 358 22.50 7.29 -0.20
CA THR A 358 22.77 5.85 0.05
C THR A 358 24.26 5.48 0.15
N LEU A 359 25.18 6.38 -0.19
CA LEU A 359 26.62 6.13 -0.09
C LEU A 359 27.04 5.91 1.38
N THR A 360 27.87 4.89 1.62
CA THR A 360 28.50 4.64 2.92
C THR A 360 29.63 5.64 3.19
N ALA A 361 30.13 5.69 4.43
CA ALA A 361 31.31 6.50 4.74
C ALA A 361 32.55 6.04 3.94
N GLU A 362 32.77 4.73 3.85
CA GLU A 362 33.88 4.13 3.11
C GLU A 362 33.83 4.45 1.61
N GLU A 363 32.65 4.35 0.98
CA GLU A 363 32.48 4.68 -0.43
C GLU A 363 32.75 6.17 -0.69
N ARG A 364 32.32 7.07 0.23
CA ARG A 364 32.63 8.51 0.14
C ARG A 364 34.13 8.78 0.25
N GLU A 365 34.80 8.14 1.20
CA GLU A 365 36.25 8.27 1.38
C GLU A 365 37.01 7.78 0.14
N GLY A 366 36.60 6.64 -0.43
CA GLY A 366 37.18 6.14 -1.68
C GLY A 366 37.02 7.10 -2.86
N ILE A 367 35.86 7.75 -3.00
CA ILE A 367 35.61 8.77 -4.03
C ILE A 367 36.46 10.03 -3.76
N ALA A 368 36.49 10.53 -2.52
CA ALA A 368 37.26 11.73 -2.17
C ALA A 368 38.77 11.56 -2.38
N GLN A 369 39.30 10.35 -2.16
CA GLN A 369 40.68 9.98 -2.45
C GLN A 369 40.99 9.96 -3.95
N GLN A 370 40.00 9.64 -4.80
CA GLN A 370 40.13 9.70 -6.27
C GLN A 370 40.01 11.14 -6.82
N GLU A 371 39.31 12.03 -6.12
CA GLU A 371 38.98 13.39 -6.59
C GLU A 371 39.86 14.52 -6.00
N ASN A 372 41.11 14.24 -5.58
CA ASN A 372 42.06 15.23 -5.03
C ASN A 372 41.56 15.97 -3.77
N GLY A 373 40.91 15.27 -2.84
CA GLY A 373 40.90 15.69 -1.43
C GLY A 373 39.97 16.84 -1.04
N ARG A 374 38.80 16.99 -1.69
CA ARG A 374 37.71 17.78 -1.12
C ARG A 374 36.84 16.88 -0.24
N GLU A 375 37.09 16.89 1.06
CA GLU A 375 36.16 16.34 2.03
C GLU A 375 34.89 17.19 2.07
N THR A 376 33.78 16.64 1.58
CA THR A 376 32.45 17.07 2.01
C THR A 376 31.95 16.02 3.00
N GLY A 377 31.94 16.35 4.30
CA GLY A 377 31.29 15.51 5.30
C GLY A 377 29.84 15.20 4.90
N PRO A 378 29.19 14.17 5.48
CA PRO A 378 27.80 13.86 5.15
C PRO A 378 26.95 15.08 5.49
N GLY A 379 26.53 15.83 4.47
CA GLY A 379 25.49 16.84 4.63
C GLY A 379 24.23 16.17 5.21
N PRO A 380 23.30 16.95 5.78
CA PRO A 380 22.03 16.42 6.29
C PRO A 380 21.29 15.59 5.22
N SER A 381 20.43 14.64 5.63
CA SER A 381 19.64 13.88 4.66
C SER A 381 18.72 14.79 3.87
N GLY A 382 18.85 14.72 2.54
CA GLY A 382 17.90 15.34 1.64
C GLY A 382 16.50 14.72 1.79
N LEU A 383 16.38 13.49 2.30
CA LEU A 383 15.10 12.84 2.60
C LEU A 383 14.37 13.50 3.79
N GLU A 384 15.11 14.07 4.75
CA GLU A 384 14.52 14.87 5.83
C GLU A 384 14.21 16.29 5.39
N THR A 385 15.02 16.87 4.51
CA THR A 385 14.74 18.21 3.94
C THR A 385 13.59 18.15 2.92
N ALA A 386 13.37 16.97 2.35
CA ALA A 386 12.13 16.57 1.71
C ALA A 386 10.92 16.59 2.67
N ALA A 387 11.05 16.88 3.98
CA ALA A 387 9.93 17.22 4.88
C ALA A 387 8.93 18.22 4.26
N VAL A 388 9.42 19.17 3.45
CA VAL A 388 8.59 20.12 2.67
C VAL A 388 7.72 19.42 1.60
N LEU A 389 8.13 18.25 1.10
CA LEU A 389 7.42 17.38 0.15
C LEU A 389 6.27 16.58 0.79
N PHE A 390 6.30 16.33 2.11
CA PHE A 390 5.30 15.47 2.73
C PHE A 390 3.93 16.13 2.83
N ARG A 391 3.86 17.47 2.68
CA ARG A 391 2.60 18.23 2.70
C ARG A 391 1.73 17.83 3.90
N HIS A 392 2.37 17.60 5.04
CA HIS A 392 1.72 17.15 6.26
C HIS A 392 1.02 18.36 6.92
N PRO A 393 -0.26 18.28 7.24
CA PRO A 393 -0.98 19.39 7.84
C PRO A 393 -0.59 19.54 9.31
N ALA A 394 0.29 20.47 9.62
CA ALA A 394 0.66 20.75 11.00
C ALA A 394 -0.51 21.39 11.78
N GLY A 395 -0.76 20.90 13.00
CA GLY A 395 -1.60 21.52 14.03
C GLY A 395 -3.12 21.46 13.79
N VAL A 396 -3.63 22.13 12.76
CA VAL A 396 -5.08 22.39 12.60
C VAL A 396 -5.87 21.12 12.26
N ILE A 397 -5.34 20.27 11.37
CA ILE A 397 -6.01 19.02 11.01
C ILE A 397 -5.93 18.01 12.17
N ASN A 398 -4.80 17.96 12.88
CA ASN A 398 -4.67 17.11 14.06
C ASN A 398 -5.68 17.52 15.14
N ASP A 399 -5.82 18.82 15.40
CA ASP A 399 -6.82 19.36 16.31
C ASP A 399 -8.25 19.05 15.86
N LEU A 400 -8.54 19.14 14.56
CA LEU A 400 -9.85 18.80 14.00
C LEU A 400 -10.18 17.32 14.22
N ILE A 401 -9.26 16.43 13.89
CA ILE A 401 -9.40 14.98 14.06
C ILE A 401 -9.60 14.67 15.54
N TRP A 402 -8.71 15.17 16.39
CA TRP A 402 -8.81 14.98 17.84
C TRP A 402 -10.17 15.44 18.39
N LYS A 403 -10.58 16.65 18.01
CA LYS A 403 -11.90 17.19 18.36
C LYS A 403 -13.01 16.29 17.86
N LYS A 404 -13.01 15.86 16.60
CA LYS A 404 -14.12 15.07 16.03
C LYS A 404 -14.21 13.66 16.64
N LEU A 405 -13.08 13.03 16.95
CA LEU A 405 -13.04 11.68 17.51
C LEU A 405 -13.32 11.67 19.02
N PHE A 406 -12.88 12.69 19.77
CA PHE A 406 -12.89 12.68 21.23
C PHE A 406 -13.75 13.77 21.89
N LYS A 407 -14.56 14.55 21.15
CA LYS A 407 -15.42 15.62 21.71
C LYS A 407 -16.56 15.18 22.64
N SER A 408 -16.59 13.90 23.02
CA SER A 408 -17.51 13.36 24.03
C SER A 408 -16.81 12.94 25.33
N ALA A 409 -15.50 13.16 25.46
CA ALA A 409 -14.72 12.77 26.63
C ALA A 409 -14.71 13.85 27.73
#